data_AF-A0A971RA93-F1
#
_entry.id   AF-A0A971RA93-F1
#
_cell.length_a   1.000
_cell.length_b   1.000
_cell.length_c   1.000
_cell.angle_alpha   90.00
_cell.angle_beta   90.00
_cell.angle_gamma   90.00
#
_symmetry.space_group_name_H-M   'P 1'
#
loop_
_entity.id
_entity.type
_entity.pdbx_description
1 polymer ?
#
loop_
_entity_poly.entity_id
_entity_poly.type
_entity_poly.pdbx_seq_one_letter_code
_entity_poly.pdbx_strand_id
1 'polypeptide(L)'
;MKTKKKIFIMLALFAMTVAGATFCGTAQQKVNVKTLFDMLPEEALPEYVSLGELSRDEYICECDYENGYLELAGGNFAWQMCYWNLKDGRTLVATNDQTDFGSTIHIFFYENGQLIEDANYKLGGEQTYTLEDLVDISQLRPEVLEQAKAAFETGNYKLYFELPHKGTSLTLWLNVYSLMGEHYAIPEETLKRVTIKWENEKWVKQ
;
A
#
# COMPACT_ATOMS: atom_id res chain seq x y z
N MET A 1 -83.97 43.27 -4.28
CA MET A 1 -82.89 43.09 -3.30
C MET A 1 -81.81 42.19 -3.92
N LYS A 2 -80.60 42.74 -4.08
CA LYS A 2 -79.27 42.09 -4.10
C LYS A 2 -78.99 41.00 -5.18
N THR A 3 -78.36 41.40 -6.30
CA THR A 3 -76.90 41.32 -6.65
C THR A 3 -76.49 39.96 -7.23
N LYS A 4 -76.21 39.86 -8.54
CA LYS A 4 -74.89 40.07 -9.20
C LYS A 4 -73.87 39.04 -8.67
N LYS A 5 -73.13 38.27 -9.48
CA LYS A 5 -72.43 38.63 -10.72
C LYS A 5 -71.90 37.35 -11.39
N LYS A 6 -71.95 37.32 -12.73
CA LYS A 6 -71.16 36.47 -13.63
C LYS A 6 -69.67 36.82 -13.55
N ILE A 7 -68.79 35.93 -14.02
CA ILE A 7 -67.60 36.12 -14.90
C ILE A 7 -66.62 34.94 -14.63
N PHE A 8 -66.38 33.99 -15.55
CA PHE A 8 -65.58 33.98 -16.80
C PHE A 8 -64.04 33.96 -16.60
N ILE A 9 -63.37 33.09 -17.40
CA ILE A 9 -61.93 33.07 -17.77
C ILE A 9 -61.06 32.33 -16.72
N MET A 10 -60.13 31.41 -16.99
CA MET A 10 -59.09 31.39 -18.02
C MET A 10 -58.38 30.02 -18.10
N LEU A 11 -57.90 29.66 -19.28
CA LEU A 11 -56.86 28.66 -19.54
C LEU A 11 -55.55 29.07 -18.83
N ALA A 12 -54.88 28.15 -18.16
CA ALA A 12 -53.47 28.31 -17.77
C ALA A 12 -52.73 26.99 -17.95
N LEU A 13 -51.98 26.89 -19.06
CA LEU A 13 -50.75 26.11 -19.11
C LEU A 13 -49.80 26.68 -18.06
N PHE A 14 -49.26 25.84 -17.19
CA PHE A 14 -47.94 26.10 -16.62
C PHE A 14 -47.19 24.79 -16.45
N ALA A 15 -45.96 24.81 -16.93
CA ALA A 15 -45.01 23.72 -17.05
C ALA A 15 -44.79 23.00 -15.70
N MET A 16 -44.86 21.67 -15.70
CA MET A 16 -44.11 20.88 -14.72
C MET A 16 -42.74 20.57 -15.31
N THR A 17 -41.77 21.21 -14.68
CA THR A 17 -40.34 21.18 -14.90
C THR A 17 -39.73 19.80 -14.72
N VAL A 18 -38.75 19.55 -15.57
CA VAL A 18 -37.70 18.53 -15.55
C VAL A 18 -37.16 18.27 -14.14
N ALA A 19 -37.19 17.01 -13.70
CA ALA A 19 -36.16 16.38 -12.87
C ALA A 19 -36.42 14.87 -12.79
N GLY A 20 -36.53 14.22 -13.95
CA GLY A 20 -36.07 12.83 -14.02
C GLY A 20 -34.56 12.90 -13.91
N ALA A 21 -34.04 12.91 -12.67
CA ALA A 21 -32.64 12.63 -12.43
C ALA A 21 -32.40 11.25 -13.03
N THR A 22 -31.89 11.21 -14.25
CA THR A 22 -31.14 10.09 -14.75
C THR A 22 -30.15 9.78 -13.66
N PHE A 23 -30.35 8.64 -12.98
CA PHE A 23 -29.29 7.97 -12.26
C PHE A 23 -28.24 7.70 -13.34
N CYS A 24 -27.33 8.66 -13.55
CA CYS A 24 -26.01 8.37 -14.07
C CYS A 24 -25.38 7.52 -12.98
N GLY A 25 -25.72 6.23 -12.97
CA GLY A 25 -24.76 5.23 -12.58
C GLY A 25 -23.62 5.41 -13.55
N THR A 26 -22.68 6.30 -13.22
CA THR A 26 -21.32 6.15 -13.68
C THR A 26 -20.99 4.72 -13.32
N ALA A 27 -20.86 3.86 -14.34
CA ALA A 27 -20.25 2.56 -14.13
C ALA A 27 -18.91 2.89 -13.46
N GLN A 28 -18.83 2.69 -12.14
CA GLN A 28 -17.65 3.04 -11.37
C GLN A 28 -16.52 2.26 -12.02
N GLN A 29 -15.62 2.98 -12.69
CA GLN A 29 -14.52 2.38 -13.41
C GLN A 29 -13.84 1.43 -12.43
N LYS A 30 -13.74 0.15 -12.78
CA LYS A 30 -13.16 -0.86 -11.90
C LYS A 30 -11.73 -0.43 -11.60
N VAL A 31 -11.51 0.06 -10.39
CA VAL A 31 -10.23 0.55 -9.91
C VAL A 31 -9.27 -0.64 -9.87
N ASN A 32 -8.12 -0.47 -10.51
CA ASN A 32 -7.06 -1.48 -10.59
C ASN A 32 -5.72 -0.85 -10.19
N VAL A 33 -4.67 -1.67 -10.09
CA VAL A 33 -3.35 -1.22 -9.62
C VAL A 33 -2.80 -0.05 -10.44
N LYS A 34 -2.97 -0.04 -11.77
CA LYS A 34 -2.53 1.07 -12.63
C LYS A 34 -3.31 2.35 -12.36
N THR A 35 -4.63 2.26 -12.22
CA THR A 35 -5.46 3.43 -11.87
C THR A 35 -5.05 4.02 -10.53
N LEU A 36 -4.74 3.18 -9.54
CA LEU A 36 -4.25 3.62 -8.24
C LEU A 36 -2.85 4.23 -8.36
N PHE A 37 -1.96 3.63 -9.15
CA PHE A 37 -0.61 4.14 -9.41
C PHE A 37 -0.67 5.55 -9.99
N ASP A 38 -1.51 5.78 -10.99
CA ASP A 38 -1.68 7.10 -11.64
C ASP A 38 -2.18 8.19 -10.68
N MET A 39 -2.77 7.81 -9.55
CA MET A 39 -3.25 8.72 -8.51
C MET A 39 -2.22 8.95 -7.40
N LEU A 40 -1.10 8.22 -7.37
CA LEU A 40 -0.08 8.39 -6.33
C LEU A 40 0.58 9.77 -6.41
N PRO A 41 0.84 10.40 -5.25
CA PRO A 41 1.65 11.61 -5.19
C PRO A 41 3.11 11.31 -5.58
N GLU A 42 3.85 12.33 -6.05
CA GLU A 42 5.24 12.16 -6.51
C GLU A 42 6.17 11.70 -5.39
N GLU A 43 5.88 12.08 -4.15
CA GLU A 43 6.65 11.71 -2.96
C GLU A 43 6.58 10.22 -2.62
N ALA A 44 5.58 9.50 -3.15
CA ALA A 44 5.45 8.05 -2.98
C ALA A 44 6.25 7.25 -4.02
N LEU A 45 6.84 7.93 -5.01
CA LEU A 45 7.64 7.35 -6.08
C LEU A 45 9.12 7.45 -5.73
N PRO A 46 9.95 6.52 -6.26
CA PRO A 46 11.37 6.56 -6.00
C PRO A 46 12.01 7.75 -6.74
N GLU A 47 13.10 8.29 -6.18
CA GLU A 47 13.74 9.53 -6.64
C GLU A 47 14.01 9.53 -8.15
N TYR A 48 14.47 8.41 -8.71
CA TYR A 48 14.82 8.30 -10.13
C TYR A 48 13.63 8.49 -11.08
N VAL A 49 12.39 8.24 -10.63
CA VAL A 49 11.18 8.52 -11.41
C VAL A 49 10.89 10.02 -11.37
N SER A 50 11.08 10.64 -10.21
CA SER A 50 10.85 12.09 -10.00
C SER A 50 11.86 12.97 -10.74
N LEU A 51 13.03 12.43 -11.09
CA LEU A 51 14.01 13.14 -11.94
C LEU A 51 13.54 13.34 -13.39
N GLY A 52 12.47 12.64 -13.82
CA GLY A 52 11.70 12.99 -15.02
C GLY A 52 12.39 12.75 -16.37
N GLU A 53 13.39 11.86 -16.42
CA GLU A 53 14.07 11.53 -17.68
C GLU A 53 13.18 10.74 -18.65
N LEU A 54 12.25 9.95 -18.11
CA LEU A 54 11.22 9.21 -18.83
C LEU A 54 9.83 9.51 -18.25
N SER A 55 8.78 9.15 -18.98
CA SER A 55 7.44 9.15 -18.40
C SER A 55 7.30 8.04 -17.35
N ARG A 56 6.42 8.24 -16.36
CA ARG A 56 6.19 7.26 -15.27
C ARG A 56 5.90 5.84 -15.79
N ASP A 57 5.15 5.74 -16.88
CA ASP A 57 4.75 4.47 -17.48
C ASP A 57 5.92 3.69 -18.09
N GLU A 58 6.98 4.39 -18.51
CA GLU A 58 8.17 3.75 -19.09
C GLU A 58 9.05 3.06 -18.03
N TYR A 59 8.89 3.42 -16.75
CA TYR A 59 9.56 2.74 -15.65
C TYR A 59 8.83 1.45 -15.22
N ILE A 60 7.59 1.22 -15.64
CA ILE A 60 6.81 0.04 -15.26
C ILE A 60 7.41 -1.20 -15.93
N CYS A 61 7.99 -2.10 -15.13
CA CYS A 61 8.50 -3.39 -15.61
C CYS A 61 7.49 -4.53 -15.43
N GLU A 62 6.59 -4.41 -14.45
CA GLU A 62 5.52 -5.37 -14.20
C GLU A 62 4.24 -4.63 -13.81
N CYS A 63 3.10 -5.05 -14.36
CA CYS A 63 1.78 -4.55 -14.02
C CYS A 63 0.79 -5.72 -14.09
N ASP A 64 0.63 -6.41 -12.98
CA ASP A 64 -0.29 -7.54 -12.83
C ASP A 64 -1.66 -7.04 -12.34
N TYR A 65 -2.57 -6.85 -13.30
CA TYR A 65 -3.95 -6.45 -13.02
C TYR A 65 -4.76 -7.51 -12.27
N GLU A 66 -4.41 -8.79 -12.36
CA GLU A 66 -5.15 -9.88 -11.73
C GLU A 66 -4.84 -9.95 -10.23
N ASN A 67 -3.55 -9.86 -9.88
CA ASN A 67 -3.09 -9.91 -8.49
C ASN A 67 -2.96 -8.52 -7.85
N GLY A 68 -3.11 -7.45 -8.63
CA GLY A 68 -3.05 -6.08 -8.13
C GLY A 68 -1.64 -5.65 -7.73
N TYR A 69 -0.63 -6.15 -8.45
CA TYR A 69 0.80 -5.87 -8.23
C TYR A 69 1.36 -4.98 -9.35
N LEU A 70 2.24 -4.06 -8.99
CA LEU A 70 2.99 -3.24 -9.94
C LEU A 70 4.41 -3.02 -9.43
N GLU A 71 5.37 -3.05 -10.35
CA GLU A 71 6.79 -2.82 -10.06
C GLU A 71 7.39 -1.81 -11.05
N LEU A 72 8.29 -0.97 -10.53
CA LEU A 72 9.11 -0.08 -11.33
C LEU A 72 10.56 -0.55 -11.36
N ALA A 73 11.16 -0.53 -12.55
CA ALA A 73 12.59 -0.69 -12.77
C ALA A 73 13.31 0.67 -12.79
N GLY A 74 14.64 0.66 -12.90
CA GLY A 74 15.47 1.86 -13.08
C GLY A 74 16.31 2.24 -11.86
N GLY A 75 15.99 1.69 -10.68
CA GLY A 75 16.79 1.80 -9.47
C GLY A 75 17.72 0.61 -9.23
N ASN A 76 18.59 0.72 -8.23
CA ASN A 76 19.38 -0.40 -7.71
C ASN A 76 18.51 -1.45 -7.00
N PHE A 77 17.34 -1.02 -6.53
CA PHE A 77 16.34 -1.84 -5.87
C PHE A 77 14.99 -1.65 -6.55
N ALA A 78 14.12 -2.65 -6.43
CA ALA A 78 12.77 -2.58 -6.96
C ALA A 78 11.89 -1.67 -6.10
N TRP A 79 11.11 -0.82 -6.75
CA TRP A 79 9.96 -0.17 -6.13
C TRP A 79 8.71 -0.98 -6.43
N GLN A 80 7.90 -1.27 -5.42
CA GLN A 80 6.74 -2.17 -5.53
C GLN A 80 5.46 -1.48 -5.07
N MET A 81 4.31 -1.95 -5.58
CA MET A 81 2.99 -1.52 -5.16
C MET A 81 1.97 -2.67 -5.17
N CYS A 82 1.15 -2.73 -4.13
CA CYS A 82 0.02 -3.65 -4.01
C CYS A 82 -1.23 -2.98 -3.44
N TYR A 83 -2.37 -3.64 -3.56
CA TYR A 83 -3.58 -3.22 -2.86
C TYR A 83 -4.44 -4.39 -2.32
N TRP A 84 -5.24 -4.09 -1.30
CA TRP A 84 -6.20 -4.99 -0.68
C TRP A 84 -7.59 -4.35 -0.67
N ASN A 85 -8.59 -5.06 -1.18
CA ASN A 85 -9.98 -4.62 -1.06
C ASN A 85 -10.49 -4.90 0.36
N LEU A 86 -11.02 -3.88 1.01
CA LEU A 86 -11.58 -3.95 2.35
C LEU A 86 -13.08 -4.25 2.29
N LYS A 87 -13.60 -4.89 3.34
CA LYS A 87 -15.00 -5.28 3.52
C LYS A 87 -15.93 -4.07 3.59
N ASP A 88 -15.42 -2.93 4.03
CA ASP A 88 -16.14 -1.66 4.08
C ASP A 88 -16.20 -0.93 2.72
N GLY A 89 -15.59 -1.51 1.67
CA GLY A 89 -15.58 -0.97 0.31
C GLY A 89 -14.40 -0.06 0.00
N ARG A 90 -13.55 0.27 1.00
CA ARG A 90 -12.29 0.97 0.76
C ARG A 90 -11.26 0.03 0.16
N THR A 91 -10.17 0.60 -0.36
CA THR A 91 -9.00 -0.17 -0.82
C THR A 91 -7.76 0.32 -0.08
N LEU A 92 -7.07 -0.58 0.63
CA LEU A 92 -5.76 -0.31 1.22
C LEU A 92 -4.71 -0.45 0.13
N VAL A 93 -3.83 0.52 -0.01
CA VAL A 93 -2.74 0.54 -1.00
C VAL A 93 -1.43 0.69 -0.25
N ALA A 94 -0.43 -0.09 -0.64
CA ALA A 94 0.92 0.03 -0.11
C ALA A 94 1.91 0.20 -1.25
N THR A 95 2.88 1.09 -1.06
CA THR A 95 4.09 1.18 -1.89
C THR A 95 5.30 0.83 -1.03
N ASN A 96 6.34 0.32 -1.68
CA ASN A 96 7.59 -0.07 -1.03
C ASN A 96 8.75 0.37 -1.89
N ASP A 97 9.48 1.38 -1.42
CA ASP A 97 10.77 1.76 -1.97
C ASP A 97 11.87 1.07 -1.15
N GLN A 98 12.49 0.05 -1.74
CA GLN A 98 13.59 -0.66 -1.08
C GLN A 98 14.89 0.14 -1.23
N THR A 99 15.64 0.28 -0.14
CA THR A 99 16.92 1.01 -0.12
C THR A 99 18.00 0.21 0.59
N ASP A 100 19.26 0.66 0.52
CA ASP A 100 20.35 0.08 1.32
C ASP A 100 20.06 0.10 2.84
N PHE A 101 19.17 0.99 3.29
CA PHE A 101 18.82 1.18 4.71
C PHE A 101 17.53 0.48 5.13
N GLY A 102 16.91 -0.32 4.25
CA GLY A 102 15.63 -1.00 4.49
C GLY A 102 14.51 -0.50 3.59
N SER A 103 13.27 -0.93 3.88
CA SER A 103 12.08 -0.52 3.14
C SER A 103 11.51 0.81 3.64
N THR A 104 11.22 1.72 2.72
CA THR A 104 10.39 2.90 2.93
C THR A 104 8.99 2.60 2.42
N ILE A 105 8.03 2.50 3.33
CA ILE A 105 6.64 2.11 3.02
C ILE A 105 5.73 3.33 3.11
N HIS A 106 4.94 3.57 2.06
CA HIS A 106 3.80 4.48 2.12
C HIS A 106 2.50 3.71 2.07
N ILE A 107 1.52 4.17 2.83
CA ILE A 107 0.21 3.53 2.94
C ILE A 107 -0.88 4.54 2.63
N PHE A 108 -1.82 4.11 1.79
CA PHE A 108 -2.96 4.92 1.39
C PHE A 108 -4.26 4.13 1.53
N PHE A 109 -5.34 4.85 1.79
CA PHE A 109 -6.69 4.36 1.56
C PHE A 109 -7.26 5.04 0.33
N TYR A 110 -7.73 4.22 -0.62
CA TYR A 110 -8.56 4.67 -1.71
C TYR A 110 -10.04 4.57 -1.31
N GLU A 111 -10.73 5.70 -1.35
CA GLU A 111 -12.17 5.80 -1.09
C GLU A 111 -12.75 6.98 -1.89
N ASN A 112 -13.97 6.84 -2.41
CA ASN A 112 -14.69 7.91 -3.12
C ASN A 112 -13.89 8.59 -4.25
N GLY A 113 -13.02 7.86 -4.94
CA GLY A 113 -12.23 8.41 -6.06
C GLY A 113 -10.92 9.08 -5.66
N GLN A 114 -10.52 9.02 -4.39
CA GLN A 114 -9.32 9.70 -3.88
C GLN A 114 -8.41 8.74 -3.13
N LEU A 115 -7.09 8.91 -3.28
CA LEU A 115 -6.08 8.30 -2.41
C LEU A 115 -5.76 9.27 -1.26
N ILE A 116 -5.83 8.75 -0.03
CA ILE A 116 -5.51 9.49 1.19
C ILE A 116 -4.42 8.72 1.91
N GLU A 117 -3.27 9.35 2.13
CA GLU A 117 -2.17 8.74 2.87
C GLU A 117 -2.52 8.59 4.36
N ASP A 118 -2.15 7.46 4.95
CA ASP A 118 -2.17 7.24 6.40
C ASP A 118 -0.76 6.89 6.88
N ALA A 119 -0.01 7.95 7.21
CA ALA A 119 1.36 7.83 7.72
C ALA A 119 1.46 7.09 9.08
N ASN A 120 0.33 6.86 9.77
CA ASN A 120 0.32 6.11 11.04
C ASN A 120 -0.02 4.63 10.85
N TYR A 121 -0.46 4.21 9.66
CA TYR A 121 -0.75 2.82 9.41
C TYR A 121 0.53 1.99 9.35
N LYS A 122 0.59 0.92 10.15
CA LYS A 122 1.72 0.00 10.18
C LYS A 122 1.43 -1.21 9.29
N LEU A 123 2.06 -1.26 8.12
CA LEU A 123 2.00 -2.43 7.24
C LEU A 123 2.54 -3.67 7.97
N GLY A 124 1.80 -4.77 7.94
CA GLY A 124 2.12 -5.96 8.74
C GLY A 124 1.69 -5.88 10.21
N GLY A 125 1.13 -4.75 10.66
CA GLY A 125 0.62 -4.54 12.02
C GLY A 125 1.72 -4.42 13.08
N GLU A 126 1.31 -4.31 14.35
CA GLU A 126 2.23 -4.32 15.48
C GLU A 126 2.62 -5.75 15.84
N GLN A 127 3.60 -6.29 15.12
CA GLN A 127 4.17 -7.60 15.42
C GLN A 127 5.35 -7.46 16.37
N THR A 128 5.50 -8.43 17.28
CA THR A 128 6.73 -8.62 18.05
C THR A 128 7.55 -9.73 17.39
N TYR A 129 8.78 -9.40 17.00
CA TYR A 129 9.74 -10.35 16.46
C TYR A 129 10.79 -10.67 17.52
N THR A 130 11.20 -11.94 17.57
CA THR A 130 12.44 -12.36 18.22
C THR A 130 13.57 -12.39 17.21
N LEU A 131 14.82 -12.40 17.67
CA LEU A 131 15.97 -12.58 16.77
C LEU A 131 15.86 -13.94 16.05
N GLU A 132 15.39 -14.96 16.75
CA GLU A 132 15.22 -16.33 16.26
C GLU A 132 14.14 -16.44 15.16
N ASP A 133 13.17 -15.53 15.12
CA ASP A 133 12.20 -15.45 14.02
C ASP A 133 12.88 -15.04 12.71
N LEU A 134 13.92 -14.21 12.80
CA LEU A 134 14.57 -13.54 11.67
C LEU A 134 15.94 -14.15 11.31
N VAL A 135 16.55 -14.89 12.22
CA VAL A 135 17.88 -15.50 12.06
C VAL A 135 17.89 -16.92 12.62
N ASP A 136 18.54 -17.85 11.92
CA ASP A 136 18.87 -19.17 12.45
C ASP A 136 20.06 -19.07 13.41
N ILE A 137 19.76 -18.72 14.65
CA ILE A 137 20.76 -18.53 15.70
C ILE A 137 21.60 -19.78 15.98
N SER A 138 21.13 -20.97 15.61
CA SER A 138 21.85 -22.22 15.84
C SER A 138 23.12 -22.33 14.99
N GLN A 139 23.18 -21.57 13.90
CA GLN A 139 24.31 -21.50 12.98
C GLN A 139 25.29 -20.36 13.33
N LEU A 140 24.97 -19.53 14.32
CA LEU A 140 25.83 -18.42 14.73
C LEU A 140 26.90 -18.89 15.72
N ARG A 141 28.11 -18.36 15.54
CA ARG A 141 29.19 -18.49 16.54
C ARG A 141 28.75 -17.80 17.84
N PRO A 142 29.11 -18.33 19.03
CA PRO A 142 28.64 -17.77 20.31
C PRO A 142 28.87 -16.26 20.47
N GLU A 143 30.04 -15.77 20.04
CA GLU A 143 30.38 -14.33 20.09
C GLU A 143 29.47 -13.47 19.20
N VAL A 144 29.10 -13.97 18.02
CA VAL A 144 28.21 -13.27 17.07
C VAL A 144 26.79 -13.29 17.60
N LEU A 145 26.35 -14.41 18.17
CA LEU A 145 25.02 -14.53 18.76
C LEU A 145 24.82 -13.57 19.93
N GLU A 146 25.81 -13.45 20.83
CA GLU A 146 25.74 -12.53 21.97
C GLU A 146 25.60 -11.08 21.49
N GLN A 147 26.41 -10.67 20.52
CA GLN A 147 26.36 -9.32 19.94
C GLN A 147 25.04 -9.07 19.20
N ALA A 148 24.56 -10.03 18.39
CA ALA A 148 23.30 -9.91 17.67
C ALA A 148 22.11 -9.78 18.63
N LYS A 149 22.11 -10.52 19.74
CA LYS A 149 21.09 -10.39 20.79
C LYS A 149 21.13 -9.00 21.43
N ALA A 150 22.31 -8.55 21.86
CA ALA A 150 22.48 -7.23 22.46
C ALA A 150 22.04 -6.11 21.51
N ALA A 151 22.41 -6.19 20.22
CA ALA A 151 22.00 -5.23 19.20
C ALA A 151 20.47 -5.27 18.97
N PHE A 152 19.88 -6.46 18.89
CA PHE A 152 18.46 -6.63 18.63
C PHE A 152 17.60 -6.09 19.79
N GLU A 153 18.06 -6.27 21.03
CA GLU A 153 17.42 -5.73 22.24
C GLU A 153 17.38 -4.20 22.27
N THR A 154 18.29 -3.51 21.57
CA THR A 154 18.21 -2.04 21.43
C THR A 154 17.04 -1.59 20.57
N GLY A 155 16.49 -2.48 19.74
CA GLY A 155 15.38 -2.19 18.82
C GLY A 155 15.77 -1.36 17.59
N ASN A 156 17.03 -0.97 17.44
CA ASN A 156 17.51 -0.11 16.35
C ASN A 156 17.90 -0.92 15.11
N TYR A 157 17.01 -1.79 14.63
CA TYR A 157 17.20 -2.51 13.37
C TYR A 157 16.11 -2.13 12.36
N LYS A 158 16.40 -2.39 11.10
CA LYS A 158 15.51 -2.15 9.96
C LYS A 158 15.07 -3.48 9.36
N LEU A 159 13.87 -3.46 8.80
CA LEU A 159 13.29 -4.59 8.09
C LEU A 159 13.16 -4.23 6.61
N TYR A 160 13.37 -5.23 5.78
CA TYR A 160 12.92 -5.23 4.41
C TYR A 160 11.55 -5.87 4.34
N PHE A 161 10.71 -5.33 3.46
CA PHE A 161 9.43 -5.90 3.10
C PHE A 161 9.45 -6.26 1.61
N GLU A 162 8.72 -7.31 1.28
CA GLU A 162 8.38 -7.71 -0.09
C GLU A 162 6.85 -7.78 -0.17
N LEU A 163 6.28 -6.98 -1.06
CA LEU A 163 4.85 -6.94 -1.30
C LEU A 163 4.42 -8.18 -2.11
N PRO A 164 3.19 -8.69 -1.94
CA PRO A 164 2.76 -9.90 -2.61
C PRO A 164 2.57 -9.70 -4.12
N HIS A 165 3.41 -10.34 -4.93
CA HIS A 165 3.11 -10.55 -6.35
C HIS A 165 1.86 -11.41 -6.54
N LYS A 166 1.58 -12.31 -5.59
CA LYS A 166 0.40 -13.18 -5.59
C LYS A 166 -0.17 -13.34 -4.19
N GLY A 167 -1.50 -13.31 -4.10
CA GLY A 167 -2.20 -13.38 -2.82
C GLY A 167 -2.07 -12.08 -2.03
N THR A 168 -2.16 -12.17 -0.70
CA THR A 168 -2.28 -10.98 0.16
C THR A 168 -1.25 -10.94 1.28
N SER A 169 -0.31 -11.89 1.31
CA SER A 169 0.64 -12.05 2.42
C SER A 169 1.94 -11.31 2.12
N LEU A 170 2.44 -10.61 3.12
CA LEU A 170 3.72 -9.91 3.05
C LEU A 170 4.83 -10.87 3.44
N THR A 171 6.01 -10.66 2.87
CA THR A 171 7.24 -11.26 3.37
C THR A 171 8.13 -10.16 3.92
N LEU A 172 8.84 -10.44 5.01
CA LEU A 172 9.85 -9.53 5.56
C LEU A 172 11.07 -10.28 6.05
N TRP A 173 12.18 -9.55 6.14
CA TRP A 173 13.43 -10.07 6.69
C TRP A 173 14.25 -8.92 7.30
N LEU A 174 15.23 -9.30 8.11
CA LEU A 174 16.11 -8.37 8.79
C LEU A 174 17.12 -7.75 7.81
N ASN A 175 17.28 -6.43 7.86
CA ASN A 175 18.48 -5.78 7.33
C ASN A 175 19.62 -5.99 8.33
N VAL A 176 20.48 -6.98 8.08
CA VAL A 176 21.59 -7.33 8.96
C VAL A 176 22.58 -6.20 9.16
N TYR A 177 22.86 -5.43 8.10
CA TYR A 177 23.78 -4.29 8.19
C TYR A 177 23.27 -3.25 9.16
N SER A 178 21.96 -3.01 9.20
CA SER A 178 21.36 -2.12 10.20
C SER A 178 21.47 -2.66 11.64
N LEU A 179 21.54 -3.98 11.82
CA LEU A 179 21.67 -4.60 13.14
C LEU A 179 23.13 -4.62 13.64
N MET A 180 24.06 -5.03 12.78
CA MET A 180 25.43 -5.43 13.19
C MET A 180 26.54 -4.55 12.60
N GLY A 181 26.22 -3.66 11.65
CA GLY A 181 27.20 -2.92 10.87
C GLY A 181 28.05 -3.81 9.94
N GLU A 182 29.01 -3.20 9.25
CA GLU A 182 29.83 -3.88 8.23
C GLU A 182 30.87 -4.87 8.80
N HIS A 183 31.15 -4.82 10.11
CA HIS A 183 32.28 -5.51 10.72
C HIS A 183 31.93 -6.90 11.30
N TYR A 184 30.65 -7.24 11.41
CA TYR A 184 30.20 -8.52 11.93
C TYR A 184 29.20 -9.17 10.97
N ALA A 185 29.67 -10.17 10.23
CA ALA A 185 28.84 -10.89 9.28
C ALA A 185 27.97 -11.92 10.00
N ILE A 186 26.67 -11.64 10.12
CA ILE A 186 25.67 -12.70 10.20
C ILE A 186 25.60 -13.30 8.78
N PRO A 187 25.88 -14.59 8.58
CA PRO A 187 25.88 -15.18 7.24
C PRO A 187 24.49 -15.09 6.62
N GLU A 188 24.40 -14.73 5.35
CA GLU A 188 23.12 -14.53 4.64
C GLU A 188 22.25 -15.79 4.66
N GLU A 189 22.87 -16.97 4.61
CA GLU A 189 22.20 -18.27 4.67
C GLU A 189 21.46 -18.53 5.99
N THR A 190 21.81 -17.77 7.04
CA THR A 190 21.12 -17.86 8.34
C THR A 190 19.90 -16.96 8.40
N LEU A 191 19.70 -16.05 7.43
CA LEU A 191 18.58 -15.13 7.44
C LEU A 191 17.30 -15.82 7.06
N LYS A 192 16.28 -15.60 7.89
CA LYS A 192 14.95 -16.12 7.68
C LYS A 192 14.06 -15.04 7.10
N ARG A 193 13.13 -15.49 6.27
CA ARG A 193 12.02 -14.70 5.78
C ARG A 193 10.79 -15.06 6.59
N VAL A 194 10.14 -14.04 7.14
CA VAL A 194 8.91 -14.18 7.91
C VAL A 194 7.73 -13.77 7.05
N THR A 195 6.70 -14.61 7.02
CA THR A 195 5.46 -14.31 6.31
C THR A 195 4.41 -13.74 7.26
N ILE A 196 3.83 -12.60 6.89
CA ILE A 196 2.70 -11.99 7.58
C ILE A 196 1.46 -12.15 6.70
N LYS A 197 0.50 -12.95 7.14
CA LYS A 197 -0.75 -13.16 6.40
C LYS A 197 -1.75 -12.04 6.65
N TRP A 198 -2.49 -11.70 5.60
CA TRP A 198 -3.69 -10.87 5.71
C TRP A 198 -4.92 -11.75 5.86
N GLU A 199 -5.47 -11.81 7.07
CA GLU A 199 -6.61 -12.65 7.40
C GLU A 199 -7.71 -11.80 8.05
N ASN A 200 -8.88 -11.76 7.42
CA ASN A 200 -10.02 -10.98 7.93
C ASN A 200 -9.65 -9.53 8.30
N GLU A 201 -8.89 -8.88 7.43
CA GLU A 201 -8.42 -7.49 7.59
C GLU A 201 -7.47 -7.27 8.77
N LYS A 202 -6.73 -8.32 9.13
CA LYS A 202 -5.71 -8.28 10.17
C LYS A 202 -4.43 -8.93 9.68
N TRP A 203 -3.31 -8.39 10.14
CA TRP A 203 -1.99 -8.95 9.92
C TRP A 203 -1.66 -10.01 10.97
N VAL A 204 -1.32 -11.22 10.53
CA VAL A 204 -1.04 -12.37 11.39
C VAL A 204 0.33 -12.96 11.04
N LYS A 205 1.29 -12.82 11.95
CA LYS A 205 2.59 -13.51 11.85
C LYS A 205 2.38 -15.02 11.86
N GLN A 206 3.00 -15.72 10.90
CA GLN A 206 2.97 -17.18 10.81
C GLN A 206 4.17 -17.81 11.51
#